data_AF-A0A3S1ENC9-F1
#
_entry.id   AF-A0A3S1ENC9-F1
#
_cell.length_a   1.000
_cell.length_b   1.000
_cell.length_c   1.000
_cell.angle_alpha   90.00
_cell.angle_beta   90.00
_cell.angle_gamma   90.00
#
_symmetry.space_group_name_H-M   'P 1'
#
loop_
_entity.id
_entity.type
_entity.pdbx_description
1 polymer ?
#
loop_
_entity_poly.entity_id
_entity_poly.type
_entity_poly.pdbx_seq_one_letter_code
_entity_poly.pdbx_strand_id
1 'polypeptide(L)'
;MQEHDMSWVRAEMALAQPAPPTERGAYAWVRKNLIGSVGDTILTVLGIAIVLWVLPQIINWAFINAVWTGPDRTVCTTASQGGIQPDGWTGACWAFVNAKFGQFMFGTYPIEERWRPILVAILFVALLVPMLIPRVPRKGLNAILLFVALPIVAFFLLVGGMFGLPHVETPRWGGLLVTLSLSFVGIAVSLPLGIVLALGRRSKMPIIKWLCVVFIETVRGIPLI
;
A
#
# COMPACT_ATOMS: atom_id res chain seq x y z
N MET A 1 39.97 56.57 -8.79
CA MET A 1 40.06 55.16 -8.31
C MET A 1 39.84 55.21 -6.82
N GLN A 2 38.68 54.75 -6.33
CA GLN A 2 38.42 54.63 -4.89
C GLN A 2 39.09 53.35 -4.41
N GLU A 3 40.07 53.49 -3.51
CA GLU A 3 40.65 52.36 -2.79
C GLU A 3 39.59 51.78 -1.86
N HIS A 4 39.13 50.57 -2.16
CA HIS A 4 38.27 49.82 -1.26
C HIS A 4 39.14 49.24 -0.14
N ASP A 5 38.89 49.68 1.10
CA ASP A 5 39.54 49.16 2.30
C ASP A 5 39.18 47.68 2.51
N MET A 6 40.14 46.79 2.23
CA MET A 6 40.01 45.34 2.35
C MET A 6 40.31 44.83 3.77
N SER A 7 40.53 45.72 4.76
CA SER A 7 40.88 45.33 6.14
C SER A 7 39.84 44.43 6.84
N TRP A 8 38.60 44.41 6.33
CA TRP A 8 37.49 43.62 6.89
C TRP A 8 37.22 42.30 6.15
N VAL A 9 38.00 41.96 5.12
CA VAL A 9 37.79 40.73 4.34
C VAL A 9 38.70 39.62 4.85
N ARG A 10 38.11 38.50 5.30
CA ARG A 10 38.87 37.33 5.77
C ARG A 10 39.72 36.73 4.64
N ALA A 11 41.00 36.51 4.91
CA ALA A 11 41.96 35.92 3.97
C ALA A 11 41.87 34.38 3.89
N GLU A 12 41.32 33.72 4.92
CA GLU A 12 41.22 32.27 4.99
C GLU A 12 39.76 31.81 5.18
N MET A 13 39.45 30.66 4.57
CA MET A 13 38.14 30.01 4.70
C MET A 13 37.94 29.55 6.14
N ALA A 14 36.81 29.95 6.74
CA ALA A 14 36.47 29.50 8.09
C ALA A 14 36.24 27.98 8.12
N LEU A 15 36.70 27.34 9.19
CA LEU A 15 36.47 25.91 9.41
C LEU A 15 34.98 25.60 9.48
N ALA A 16 34.57 24.50 8.83
CA ALA A 16 33.19 24.06 8.83
C ALA A 16 32.76 23.69 10.26
N GLN A 17 31.89 24.50 10.86
CA GLN A 17 31.28 24.21 12.15
C GLN A 17 30.05 23.31 11.97
N PRO A 18 29.72 22.46 12.96
CA PRO A 18 28.44 21.78 12.97
C PRO A 18 27.30 22.82 12.95
N ALA A 19 26.28 22.59 12.11
CA ALA A 19 25.09 23.41 12.10
C ALA A 19 24.47 23.49 13.51
N PRO A 20 23.83 24.63 13.83
CA PRO A 20 23.29 24.90 15.15
C PRO A 20 22.41 23.74 15.65
N PRO A 21 22.44 23.42 16.95
CA PRO A 21 21.59 22.37 17.52
C PRO A 21 20.09 22.57 17.24
N THR A 22 19.65 23.83 17.07
CA THR A 22 18.27 24.21 16.72
C THR A 22 17.86 23.84 15.30
N GLU A 23 18.81 23.57 14.41
CA GLU A 23 18.61 23.23 13.00
C GLU A 23 18.78 21.71 12.73
N ARG A 24 18.93 20.91 13.78
CA ARG A 24 19.17 19.46 13.69
C ARG A 24 18.25 18.68 14.63
N GLY A 25 17.96 17.43 14.25
CA GLY A 25 17.20 16.49 15.08
C GLY A 25 15.67 16.64 15.02
N ALA A 26 14.98 15.92 15.91
CA ALA A 26 13.52 15.82 15.92
C ALA A 26 12.83 17.16 16.20
N TYR A 27 13.40 18.00 17.08
CA TYR A 27 12.83 19.31 17.41
C TYR A 27 12.82 20.26 16.20
N ALA A 28 13.95 20.33 15.47
CA ALA A 28 14.03 21.12 14.23
C ALA A 28 13.03 20.61 13.17
N TRP A 29 12.84 19.29 13.09
CA TRP A 29 11.84 18.69 12.19
C TRP A 29 10.41 19.07 12.59
N VAL A 30 10.05 19.02 13.87
CA VAL A 30 8.70 19.42 14.35
C VAL A 30 8.45 20.89 14.04
N ARG A 31 9.40 21.77 14.40
CA ARG A 31 9.25 23.21 14.13
C ARG A 31 9.10 23.50 12.64
N LYS A 32 9.85 22.80 11.79
CA LYS A 32 9.83 23.01 10.34
C LYS A 32 8.59 22.44 9.64
N ASN A 33 8.08 21.28 10.08
CA ASN A 33 7.03 20.54 9.37
C ASN A 33 5.65 20.64 10.02
N LEU A 34 5.57 20.77 11.35
CA LEU A 34 4.31 20.79 12.09
C LEU A 34 3.92 22.21 12.53
N ILE A 35 4.90 23.08 12.75
CA ILE A 35 4.70 24.45 13.28
C ILE A 35 5.43 25.48 12.40
N GLY A 36 5.61 25.16 11.11
CA GLY A 36 6.37 25.98 10.17
C GLY A 36 5.67 27.28 9.79
N SER A 37 4.33 27.24 9.73
CA SER A 37 3.46 28.38 9.48
C SER A 37 2.24 28.35 10.40
N VAL A 38 1.48 29.46 10.44
CA VAL A 38 0.20 29.52 11.17
C VAL A 38 -0.78 28.47 10.64
N GLY A 39 -0.82 28.26 9.32
CA GLY A 39 -1.65 27.23 8.68
C GLY A 39 -1.25 25.82 9.10
N ASP A 40 0.05 25.49 9.07
CA ASP A 40 0.56 24.18 9.48
C ASP A 40 0.29 23.90 10.97
N THR A 41 0.41 24.94 11.79
CA THR A 41 0.12 24.85 13.23
C THR A 41 -1.36 24.54 13.45
N ILE A 42 -2.26 25.25 12.78
CA ILE A 42 -3.72 25.01 12.87
C ILE A 42 -4.05 23.58 12.40
N LEU A 43 -3.52 23.17 11.24
CA LEU A 43 -3.78 21.84 10.68
C LEU A 43 -3.23 20.73 11.59
N THR A 44 -2.06 20.94 12.18
CA THR A 44 -1.47 20.01 13.14
C THR A 44 -2.33 19.88 14.40
N VAL A 45 -2.74 20.99 15.00
CA VAL A 45 -3.60 20.98 16.20
C VAL A 45 -4.94 20.31 15.90
N LEU A 46 -5.57 20.63 14.78
CA LEU A 46 -6.83 20.02 14.36
C LEU A 46 -6.67 18.53 14.08
N GLY A 47 -5.59 18.13 13.41
CA GLY A 47 -5.26 16.72 13.15
C GLY A 47 -5.06 15.94 14.46
N ILE A 48 -4.33 16.49 15.42
CA ILE A 48 -4.15 15.89 16.74
C ILE A 48 -5.50 15.80 17.48
N ALA A 49 -6.32 16.84 17.44
CA ALA A 49 -7.63 16.84 18.09
C ALA A 49 -8.54 15.74 17.51
N ILE A 50 -8.57 15.58 16.18
CA ILE A 50 -9.31 14.49 15.51
C ILE A 50 -8.77 13.13 15.94
N VAL A 51 -7.46 12.94 15.96
CA VAL A 51 -6.84 11.68 16.41
C VAL A 51 -7.23 11.38 17.85
N LEU A 52 -7.12 12.34 18.76
CA LEU A 52 -7.49 12.16 20.17
C LEU A 52 -8.99 11.92 20.36
N TRP A 53 -9.84 12.38 19.43
CA TRP A 53 -11.28 12.12 19.48
C TRP A 53 -11.66 10.75 18.89
N VAL A 54 -11.10 10.38 17.74
CA VAL A 54 -11.46 9.15 17.01
C VAL A 54 -10.73 7.91 17.54
N LEU A 55 -9.44 8.03 17.85
CA LEU A 55 -8.60 6.90 18.20
C LEU A 55 -9.11 6.14 19.44
N PRO A 56 -9.53 6.81 20.54
CA PRO A 56 -10.09 6.10 21.68
C PRO A 56 -11.38 5.36 21.34
N GLN A 57 -12.23 5.90 20.46
CA GLN A 57 -13.46 5.23 20.03
C GLN A 57 -13.16 3.95 19.24
N ILE A 58 -12.20 4.02 18.31
CA ILE A 58 -11.75 2.84 17.56
C ILE A 58 -11.14 1.80 18.50
N ILE A 59 -10.29 2.19 19.45
CA ILE A 59 -9.65 1.26 20.38
C ILE A 59 -10.71 0.59 21.28
N ASN A 60 -11.66 1.38 21.81
CA ASN A 60 -12.74 0.86 22.63
C ASN A 60 -13.58 -0.15 21.85
N TRP A 61 -13.97 0.18 20.62
CA TRP A 61 -14.79 -0.71 19.79
C TRP A 61 -14.03 -1.96 19.32
N ALA A 62 -12.79 -1.80 18.84
CA ALA A 62 -12.02 -2.86 18.21
C ALA A 62 -11.39 -3.83 19.20
N PHE A 63 -11.04 -3.38 20.42
CA PHE A 63 -10.27 -4.20 21.36
C PHE A 63 -10.94 -4.36 22.72
N ILE A 64 -11.48 -3.28 23.31
CA ILE A 64 -11.97 -3.29 24.70
C ILE A 64 -13.36 -3.93 24.79
N ASN A 65 -14.31 -3.43 24.01
CA ASN A 65 -15.68 -3.94 23.97
C ASN A 65 -15.84 -5.13 23.02
N ALA A 66 -14.79 -5.58 22.35
CA ALA A 66 -14.87 -6.58 21.29
C ALA A 66 -15.07 -8.02 21.80
N VAL A 67 -15.70 -8.85 20.96
CA VAL A 67 -15.91 -10.28 21.24
C VAL A 67 -14.90 -11.11 20.45
N TRP A 68 -13.97 -11.73 21.16
CA TRP A 68 -12.83 -12.45 20.58
C TRP A 68 -13.14 -13.86 20.13
N THR A 69 -14.00 -14.56 20.88
CA THR A 69 -14.34 -15.97 20.66
C THR A 69 -15.80 -16.21 20.96
N GLY A 70 -16.44 -17.13 20.23
CA GLY A 70 -17.81 -17.53 20.47
C GLY A 70 -18.24 -18.67 19.55
N PRO A 71 -19.25 -19.46 19.95
CA PRO A 71 -19.71 -20.61 19.16
C PRO A 71 -20.52 -20.20 17.93
N ASP A 72 -21.25 -19.09 17.99
CA ASP A 72 -22.16 -18.65 16.93
C ASP A 72 -22.37 -17.12 16.95
N ARG A 73 -23.21 -16.61 16.03
CA ARG A 73 -23.40 -15.16 15.84
C ARG A 73 -24.03 -14.44 17.04
N THR A 74 -24.75 -15.14 17.92
CA THR A 74 -25.50 -14.54 19.03
C THR A 74 -24.60 -13.83 20.03
N VAL A 75 -23.33 -14.23 20.13
CA VAL A 75 -22.33 -13.57 20.98
C VAL A 75 -21.99 -12.15 20.52
N CYS A 76 -22.30 -11.80 19.28
CA CYS A 76 -21.96 -10.52 18.67
C CYS A 76 -23.18 -9.65 18.37
N THR A 77 -24.38 -10.07 18.77
CA THR A 77 -25.63 -9.34 18.55
C THR A 77 -26.26 -8.97 19.88
N THR A 78 -26.98 -7.85 19.92
CA THR A 78 -27.69 -7.40 21.13
C THR A 78 -28.94 -8.24 21.38
N ALA A 79 -29.50 -8.16 22.59
CA ALA A 79 -30.74 -8.85 22.96
C ALA A 79 -31.89 -8.50 22.00
N SER A 80 -32.04 -7.22 21.63
CA SER A 80 -32.97 -6.76 20.60
C SER A 80 -32.74 -7.37 19.21
N GLN A 81 -31.52 -7.79 18.88
CA GLN A 81 -31.15 -8.46 17.63
C GLN A 81 -31.19 -9.99 17.74
N GLY A 82 -31.63 -10.54 18.89
CA GLY A 82 -31.69 -11.98 19.17
C GLY A 82 -30.37 -12.58 19.63
N GLY A 83 -29.47 -11.79 20.23
CA GLY A 83 -28.22 -12.24 20.83
C GLY A 83 -28.14 -12.09 22.34
N ILE A 84 -26.91 -12.14 22.85
CA ILE A 84 -26.60 -12.21 24.29
C ILE A 84 -26.14 -10.84 24.83
N GLN A 85 -25.70 -9.93 23.96
CA GLN A 85 -25.14 -8.66 24.39
C GLN A 85 -26.23 -7.69 24.87
N PRO A 86 -25.92 -6.81 25.84
CA PRO A 86 -26.89 -5.82 26.31
C PRO A 86 -27.24 -4.83 25.20
N ASP A 87 -28.47 -4.32 25.23
CA ASP A 87 -28.92 -3.30 24.27
C ASP A 87 -28.06 -2.03 24.43
N GLY A 88 -27.60 -1.48 23.31
CA GLY A 88 -26.63 -0.38 23.26
C GLY A 88 -25.16 -0.81 23.24
N TRP A 89 -24.86 -2.11 23.32
CA TRP A 89 -23.51 -2.61 23.12
C TRP A 89 -23.06 -2.40 21.67
N THR A 90 -21.83 -1.89 21.50
CA THR A 90 -21.17 -1.75 20.21
C THR A 90 -19.73 -2.20 20.33
N GLY A 91 -19.36 -3.25 19.60
CA GLY A 91 -18.02 -3.80 19.61
C GLY A 91 -17.75 -4.63 18.36
N ALA A 92 -16.46 -4.82 18.05
CA ALA A 92 -16.04 -5.68 16.96
C ALA A 92 -16.31 -7.16 17.27
N CYS A 93 -16.74 -7.91 16.26
CA CYS A 93 -16.94 -9.35 16.38
C CYS A 93 -15.76 -10.12 15.76
N TRP A 94 -14.67 -10.26 16.50
CA TRP A 94 -13.51 -11.05 16.04
C TRP A 94 -13.80 -12.54 15.95
N ALA A 95 -14.77 -13.05 16.72
CA ALA A 95 -15.24 -14.44 16.58
C ALA A 95 -15.71 -14.74 15.14
N PHE A 96 -16.49 -13.83 14.55
CA PHE A 96 -16.93 -13.94 13.15
C PHE A 96 -15.76 -13.77 12.18
N VAL A 97 -14.89 -12.79 12.42
CA VAL A 97 -13.73 -12.54 11.55
C VAL A 97 -12.82 -13.77 11.49
N ASN A 98 -12.54 -14.40 12.63
CA ASN A 98 -11.76 -15.63 12.71
C ASN A 98 -12.46 -16.80 12.01
N ALA A 99 -13.76 -16.99 12.24
CA ALA A 99 -14.54 -18.05 11.60
C ALA A 99 -14.61 -17.91 10.07
N LYS A 100 -14.58 -16.68 9.55
CA LYS A 100 -14.65 -16.38 8.11
C LYS A 100 -13.32 -15.90 7.51
N PHE A 101 -12.23 -15.98 8.25
CA PHE A 101 -10.92 -15.49 7.81
C PHE A 101 -10.48 -16.14 6.48
N GLY A 102 -10.66 -17.45 6.34
CA GLY A 102 -10.36 -18.16 5.10
C GLY A 102 -11.17 -17.65 3.89
N GLN A 103 -12.40 -17.19 4.11
CA GLN A 103 -13.24 -16.60 3.05
C GLN A 103 -12.78 -15.18 2.70
N PHE A 104 -12.31 -14.40 3.66
CA PHE A 104 -11.70 -13.08 3.38
C PHE A 104 -10.37 -13.20 2.63
N MET A 105 -9.57 -14.24 2.91
CA MET A 105 -8.28 -14.44 2.27
C MET A 105 -8.40 -15.06 0.87
N PHE A 106 -9.25 -16.08 0.72
CA PHE A 106 -9.29 -16.92 -0.48
C PHE A 106 -10.67 -16.95 -1.19
N GLY A 107 -11.69 -16.27 -0.66
CA GLY A 107 -13.04 -16.35 -1.21
C GLY A 107 -13.63 -17.76 -1.08
N THR A 108 -14.18 -18.27 -2.17
CA THR A 108 -14.76 -19.63 -2.27
C THR A 108 -13.78 -20.65 -2.86
N TYR A 109 -12.48 -20.34 -2.84
CA TYR A 109 -11.43 -21.26 -3.28
C TYR A 109 -11.43 -22.54 -2.43
N PRO A 110 -11.40 -23.74 -3.06
CA PRO A 110 -11.47 -25.03 -2.35
C PRO A 110 -10.41 -25.16 -1.27
N ILE A 111 -10.79 -25.66 -0.08
CA ILE A 111 -9.91 -25.72 1.10
C ILE A 111 -8.65 -26.53 0.82
N GLU A 112 -8.81 -27.69 0.20
CA GLU A 112 -7.69 -28.60 -0.13
C GLU A 112 -6.68 -27.99 -1.11
N GLU A 113 -7.08 -26.98 -1.88
CA GLU A 113 -6.24 -26.34 -2.88
C GLU A 113 -5.67 -25.00 -2.43
N ARG A 114 -5.99 -24.53 -1.20
CA ARG A 114 -5.52 -23.22 -0.69
C ARG A 114 -4.00 -23.09 -0.61
N TRP A 115 -3.28 -24.20 -0.55
CA TRP A 115 -1.81 -24.21 -0.61
C TRP A 115 -1.28 -23.53 -1.88
N ARG A 116 -2.02 -23.56 -2.99
CA ARG A 116 -1.64 -22.92 -4.27
C ARG A 116 -1.57 -21.39 -4.14
N PRO A 117 -2.65 -20.67 -3.75
CA PRO A 117 -2.57 -19.24 -3.47
C PRO A 117 -1.57 -18.87 -2.38
N ILE A 118 -1.44 -19.69 -1.33
CA ILE A 118 -0.46 -19.46 -0.26
C ILE A 118 0.95 -19.52 -0.83
N LEU A 119 1.26 -20.49 -1.69
CA LEU A 119 2.54 -20.62 -2.36
C LEU A 119 2.82 -19.43 -3.28
N VAL A 120 1.83 -18.96 -4.05
CA VAL A 120 1.97 -17.72 -4.84
C VAL A 120 2.29 -16.52 -3.95
N ALA A 121 1.58 -16.37 -2.82
CA ALA A 121 1.82 -15.26 -1.89
C ALA A 121 3.21 -15.32 -1.25
N ILE A 122 3.69 -16.52 -0.88
CA ILE A 122 5.05 -16.72 -0.36
C ILE A 122 6.08 -16.35 -1.43
N LEU A 123 5.93 -16.85 -2.66
CA LEU A 123 6.83 -16.51 -3.77
C LEU A 123 6.82 -15.01 -4.07
N PHE A 124 5.64 -14.38 -4.03
CA PHE A 124 5.50 -12.94 -4.20
C PHE A 124 6.30 -12.17 -3.15
N VAL A 125 6.12 -12.47 -1.86
CA VAL A 125 6.86 -11.81 -0.77
C VAL A 125 8.37 -12.09 -0.89
N ALA A 126 8.75 -13.34 -1.19
CA ALA A 126 10.14 -13.76 -1.34
C ALA A 126 10.87 -13.03 -2.48
N LEU A 127 10.17 -12.67 -3.56
CA LEU A 127 10.72 -11.89 -4.68
C LEU A 127 10.61 -10.38 -4.44
N LEU A 128 9.55 -9.91 -3.76
CA LEU A 128 9.30 -8.51 -3.48
C LEU A 128 10.30 -7.94 -2.46
N VAL A 129 10.52 -8.61 -1.33
CA VAL A 129 11.43 -8.14 -0.26
C VAL A 129 12.84 -7.82 -0.78
N PRO A 130 13.55 -8.71 -1.51
CA PRO A 130 14.86 -8.40 -2.06
C PRO A 130 14.80 -7.31 -3.15
N MET A 131 13.66 -7.12 -3.82
CA MET A 131 13.48 -6.03 -4.78
C MET A 131 13.44 -4.66 -4.09
N LEU A 132 12.83 -4.58 -2.91
CA LEU A 132 12.73 -3.36 -2.11
C LEU A 132 14.05 -3.01 -1.40
N ILE A 133 14.93 -3.98 -1.14
CA ILE A 133 16.20 -3.75 -0.45
C ILE A 133 17.27 -3.28 -1.44
N PRO A 134 17.80 -2.05 -1.32
CA PRO A 134 18.72 -1.52 -2.32
C PRO A 134 20.04 -2.29 -2.48
N ARG A 135 20.47 -2.97 -1.41
CA ARG A 135 21.77 -3.67 -1.29
C ARG A 135 21.84 -5.05 -1.96
N VAL A 136 20.70 -5.62 -2.38
CA VAL A 136 20.69 -6.98 -2.95
C VAL A 136 21.24 -6.98 -4.39
N PRO A 137 22.19 -7.88 -4.72
CA PRO A 137 22.73 -7.98 -6.07
C PRO A 137 21.72 -8.60 -7.06
N ARG A 138 21.97 -8.47 -8.38
CA ARG A 138 21.17 -9.08 -9.46
C ARG A 138 19.70 -8.64 -9.53
N LYS A 139 19.42 -7.36 -9.25
CA LYS A 139 18.05 -6.79 -9.33
C LYS A 139 17.35 -7.00 -10.67
N GLY A 140 18.09 -7.01 -11.78
CA GLY A 140 17.50 -7.28 -13.10
C GLY A 140 16.86 -8.66 -13.18
N LEU A 141 17.57 -9.70 -12.69
CA LEU A 141 17.02 -11.05 -12.62
C LEU A 141 15.82 -11.12 -11.68
N ASN A 142 15.92 -10.50 -10.50
CA ASN A 142 14.80 -10.47 -9.55
C ASN A 142 13.56 -9.77 -10.13
N ALA A 143 13.75 -8.68 -10.89
CA ALA A 143 12.68 -8.00 -11.59
C ALA A 143 12.03 -8.89 -12.66
N ILE A 144 12.82 -9.64 -13.43
CA ILE A 144 12.29 -10.60 -14.41
C ILE A 144 11.50 -11.71 -13.70
N LEU A 145 12.04 -12.26 -12.61
CA LEU A 145 11.35 -13.29 -11.84
C LEU A 145 10.04 -12.77 -11.25
N LEU A 146 10.05 -11.57 -10.69
CA LEU A 146 8.88 -10.96 -10.08
C LEU A 146 7.82 -10.55 -11.11
N PHE A 147 8.18 -9.79 -12.15
CA PHE A 147 7.21 -9.19 -13.07
C PHE A 147 6.84 -10.08 -14.27
N VAL A 148 7.64 -11.10 -14.59
CA VAL A 148 7.38 -11.98 -15.75
C VAL A 148 7.15 -13.41 -15.31
N ALA A 149 8.10 -14.03 -14.60
CA ALA A 149 7.98 -15.45 -14.26
C ALA A 149 6.85 -15.70 -13.26
N LEU A 150 6.73 -14.88 -12.21
CA LEU A 150 5.74 -15.07 -11.16
C LEU A 150 4.29 -14.97 -11.68
N PRO A 151 3.87 -13.99 -12.51
CA PRO A 151 2.52 -13.99 -13.09
C PRO A 151 2.19 -15.25 -13.89
N ILE A 152 3.15 -15.76 -14.66
CA ILE A 152 2.98 -16.97 -15.46
C ILE A 152 2.82 -18.19 -14.56
N VAL A 153 3.70 -18.34 -13.56
CA VAL A 153 3.63 -19.42 -12.57
C VAL A 153 2.34 -19.34 -11.77
N ALA A 154 1.96 -18.14 -11.32
CA ALA A 154 0.74 -17.90 -10.56
C ALA A 154 -0.51 -18.25 -11.37
N PHE A 155 -0.55 -17.92 -12.66
CA PHE A 155 -1.66 -18.29 -13.54
C PHE A 155 -1.86 -19.80 -13.58
N PHE A 156 -0.80 -20.56 -13.89
CA PHE A 156 -0.91 -22.01 -13.96
C PHE A 156 -1.21 -22.66 -12.62
N LEU A 157 -0.64 -22.13 -11.54
CA LEU A 157 -0.86 -22.68 -10.20
C LEU A 157 -2.28 -22.41 -9.71
N LEU A 158 -2.81 -21.19 -9.90
CA LEU A 158 -4.13 -20.81 -9.40
C LEU A 158 -5.28 -21.40 -10.22
N VAL A 159 -5.16 -21.43 -11.56
CA VAL A 159 -6.19 -21.98 -12.46
C VAL A 159 -6.20 -23.52 -12.40
N GLY A 160 -5.03 -24.14 -12.32
CA GLY A 160 -4.92 -25.61 -12.43
C GLY A 160 -5.39 -26.12 -13.78
N GLY A 161 -5.69 -27.43 -13.85
CA GLY A 161 -6.06 -28.12 -15.11
C GLY A 161 -4.88 -28.65 -15.90
N MET A 162 -3.65 -28.49 -15.39
CA MET A 162 -2.42 -29.01 -15.97
C MET A 162 -1.59 -29.70 -14.89
N PHE A 163 -0.68 -30.60 -15.29
CA PHE A 163 0.22 -31.31 -14.36
C PHE A 163 -0.49 -32.12 -13.25
N GLY A 164 -1.72 -32.59 -13.52
CA GLY A 164 -2.53 -33.34 -12.56
C GLY A 164 -3.25 -32.49 -11.49
N LEU A 165 -3.15 -31.17 -11.58
CA LEU A 165 -3.85 -30.25 -10.67
C LEU A 165 -5.33 -30.14 -11.07
N PRO A 166 -6.30 -30.30 -10.15
CA PRO A 166 -7.69 -30.00 -10.45
C PRO A 166 -7.85 -28.54 -10.87
N HIS A 167 -8.72 -28.33 -11.85
CA HIS A 167 -9.07 -27.03 -12.37
C HIS A 167 -9.98 -26.30 -11.37
N VAL A 168 -9.64 -25.05 -11.04
CA VAL A 168 -10.45 -24.19 -10.18
C VAL A 168 -10.96 -23.01 -10.98
N GLU A 169 -12.27 -22.98 -11.18
CA GLU A 169 -12.95 -21.95 -11.96
C GLU A 169 -12.70 -20.55 -11.38
N THR A 170 -12.50 -19.56 -12.25
CA THR A 170 -12.25 -18.16 -11.87
C THR A 170 -13.36 -17.52 -11.02
N PRO A 171 -14.66 -17.87 -11.13
CA PRO A 171 -15.69 -17.30 -10.24
C PRO A 171 -15.53 -17.73 -8.77
N ARG A 172 -14.75 -18.78 -8.49
CA ARG A 172 -14.45 -19.21 -7.12
C ARG A 172 -13.30 -18.43 -6.49
N TRP A 173 -12.60 -17.64 -7.27
CA TRP A 173 -11.52 -16.81 -6.77
C TRP A 173 -12.15 -15.59 -6.09
N GLY A 174 -11.68 -15.27 -4.88
CA GLY A 174 -12.14 -14.07 -4.20
C GLY A 174 -11.23 -13.68 -3.05
N GLY A 175 -11.70 -12.71 -2.28
CA GLY A 175 -10.96 -12.20 -1.13
C GLY A 175 -9.65 -11.52 -1.51
N LEU A 176 -8.71 -11.55 -0.57
CA LEU A 176 -7.39 -10.92 -0.71
C LEU A 176 -6.58 -11.49 -1.89
N LEU A 177 -6.72 -12.80 -2.17
CA LEU A 177 -6.07 -13.48 -3.29
C LEU A 177 -6.31 -12.73 -4.61
N VAL A 178 -7.58 -12.47 -4.96
CA VAL A 178 -7.94 -11.83 -6.24
C VAL A 178 -7.47 -10.39 -6.25
N THR A 179 -7.68 -9.66 -5.16
CA THR A 179 -7.26 -8.26 -5.06
C THR A 179 -5.75 -8.12 -5.27
N LEU A 180 -4.94 -8.89 -4.55
CA LEU A 180 -3.48 -8.86 -4.72
C LEU A 180 -3.04 -9.29 -6.12
N SER A 181 -3.66 -10.35 -6.66
CA SER A 181 -3.30 -10.85 -7.99
C SER A 181 -3.62 -9.82 -9.09
N LEU A 182 -4.81 -9.23 -9.07
CA LEU A 182 -5.22 -8.21 -10.03
C LEU A 182 -4.42 -6.92 -9.87
N SER A 183 -4.19 -6.45 -8.64
CA SER A 183 -3.34 -5.28 -8.40
C SER A 183 -1.92 -5.51 -8.91
N PHE A 184 -1.33 -6.67 -8.63
CA PHE A 184 0.03 -6.97 -9.06
C PHE A 184 0.14 -7.10 -10.58
N VAL A 185 -0.71 -7.90 -11.23
CA VAL A 185 -0.72 -8.04 -12.69
C VAL A 185 -1.03 -6.69 -13.35
N GLY A 186 -1.96 -5.92 -12.80
CA GLY A 186 -2.28 -4.57 -13.25
C GLY A 186 -1.06 -3.65 -13.23
N ILE A 187 -0.29 -3.63 -12.13
CA ILE A 187 0.96 -2.86 -12.03
C ILE A 187 2.01 -3.39 -13.00
N ALA A 188 2.20 -4.71 -13.07
CA ALA A 188 3.21 -5.35 -13.89
C ALA A 188 3.02 -5.07 -15.38
N VAL A 189 1.77 -4.99 -15.86
CA VAL A 189 1.45 -4.70 -17.27
C VAL A 189 1.36 -3.19 -17.53
N SER A 190 0.76 -2.42 -16.62
CA SER A 190 0.56 -0.98 -16.82
C SER A 190 1.84 -0.17 -16.74
N LEU A 191 2.83 -0.57 -15.93
CA LEU A 191 4.07 0.17 -15.77
C LEU A 191 4.92 0.17 -17.05
N PRO A 192 5.23 -0.98 -17.70
CA PRO A 192 5.91 -0.99 -18.99
C PRO A 192 5.13 -0.25 -20.08
N LEU A 193 3.81 -0.45 -20.15
CA LEU A 193 2.97 0.24 -21.12
C LEU A 193 2.99 1.76 -20.91
N GLY A 194 2.93 2.20 -19.66
CA GLY A 194 3.04 3.60 -19.27
C GLY A 194 4.40 4.21 -19.65
N ILE A 195 5.49 3.46 -19.49
CA ILE A 195 6.84 3.88 -19.94
C ILE A 195 6.87 4.04 -21.46
N VAL A 196 6.35 3.08 -22.22
CA VAL A 196 6.29 3.14 -23.69
C VAL A 196 5.47 4.35 -24.15
N LEU A 197 4.30 4.58 -23.58
CA LEU A 197 3.44 5.72 -23.89
C LEU A 197 4.12 7.06 -23.51
N ALA A 198 4.82 7.11 -22.38
CA ALA A 198 5.56 8.29 -21.96
C ALA A 198 6.73 8.62 -22.91
N LEU A 199 7.42 7.59 -23.42
CA LEU A 199 8.45 7.74 -24.46
C LEU A 199 7.83 8.20 -25.79
N GLY A 200 6.70 7.60 -26.18
CA GLY A 200 5.93 8.00 -27.37
C GLY A 200 5.51 9.46 -27.35
N ARG A 201 5.10 9.99 -26.18
CA ARG A 201 4.80 11.41 -25.98
C ARG A 201 6.00 12.34 -26.23
N ARG A 202 7.23 11.86 -26.05
CA ARG A 202 8.48 12.60 -26.35
C ARG A 202 9.02 12.36 -27.76
N SER A 203 8.35 11.56 -28.58
CA SER A 203 8.80 11.27 -29.95
C SER A 203 8.74 12.51 -30.85
N LYS A 204 9.68 12.59 -31.80
CA LYS A 204 9.70 13.61 -32.85
C LYS A 204 8.68 13.34 -33.97
N MET A 205 8.16 12.10 -34.07
CA MET A 205 7.15 11.73 -35.06
C MET A 205 5.76 12.22 -34.62
N PRO A 206 5.12 13.13 -35.38
CA PRO A 206 3.89 13.81 -34.94
C PRO A 206 2.71 12.85 -34.72
N ILE A 207 2.57 11.81 -35.56
CA ILE A 207 1.49 10.82 -35.47
C ILE A 207 1.57 10.03 -34.15
N ILE A 208 2.75 9.49 -33.83
CA ILE A 208 2.95 8.68 -32.61
C ILE A 208 2.75 9.54 -31.35
N LYS A 209 3.29 10.76 -31.35
CA LYS A 209 3.11 11.71 -30.26
C LYS A 209 1.64 12.02 -30.02
N TRP A 210 0.89 12.30 -31.09
CA TRP A 210 -0.53 12.63 -31.00
C TRP A 210 -1.35 11.45 -30.44
N LEU A 211 -1.15 10.23 -30.96
CA LEU A 211 -1.81 9.02 -30.45
C LEU A 211 -1.53 8.79 -28.95
N CYS A 212 -0.28 8.92 -28.51
CA CYS A 212 0.08 8.75 -27.10
C CYS A 212 -0.55 9.83 -26.21
N VAL A 213 -0.56 11.09 -26.65
CA VAL A 213 -1.16 12.20 -25.89
C VAL A 213 -2.67 12.00 -25.76
N VAL A 214 -3.36 11.69 -26.86
CA VAL A 214 -4.81 11.45 -26.84
C VAL A 214 -5.14 10.30 -25.88
N PHE A 215 -4.46 9.16 -26.00
CA PHE A 215 -4.69 8.02 -25.11
C PHE A 215 -4.49 8.39 -23.63
N ILE A 216 -3.38 9.05 -23.29
CA ILE A 216 -3.06 9.43 -21.90
C ILE A 216 -4.11 10.40 -21.34
N GLU A 217 -4.43 11.46 -22.08
CA GLU A 217 -5.36 12.48 -21.60
C GLU A 217 -6.81 11.97 -21.56
N THR A 218 -7.22 11.10 -22.49
CA THR A 218 -8.53 10.43 -22.45
C THR A 218 -8.66 9.51 -21.24
N VAL A 219 -7.69 8.62 -20.99
CA VAL A 219 -7.73 7.71 -19.83
C VAL A 219 -7.69 8.48 -18.51
N ARG A 220 -6.97 9.61 -18.45
CA ARG A 220 -6.95 10.49 -17.27
C ARG A 220 -8.22 11.33 -17.10
N GLY A 221 -8.91 11.61 -18.20
CA GLY A 221 -10.13 12.44 -18.24
C GLY A 221 -11.43 11.67 -18.04
N ILE A 222 -11.43 10.35 -18.22
CA ILE A 222 -12.60 9.50 -17.98
C ILE A 222 -12.65 9.14 -16.49
N PRO A 223 -13.75 9.44 -15.77
CA PRO A 223 -13.90 9.00 -14.39
C PRO A 223 -14.01 7.47 -14.38
N LEU A 224 -13.15 6.82 -13.59
CA LEU A 224 -13.15 5.37 -13.39
C LEU A 224 -14.29 5.01 -12.43
N ILE A 225 -15.53 4.97 -12.93
CA ILE A 225 -16.74 4.53 -12.21
C ILE A 225 -17.66 3.73 -13.12
#